data_AF-A0A7S3X5M8-F1
#
_entry.id   AF-A0A7S3X5M8-F1
#
_cell.length_a   1.000
_cell.length_b   1.000
_cell.length_c   1.000
_cell.angle_alpha   90.00
_cell.angle_beta   90.00
_cell.angle_gamma   90.00
#
_symmetry.space_group_name_H-M   'P 1'
#
loop_
_entity.id
_entity.type
_entity.pdbx_description
1 polymer ?
#
loop_
_entity_poly.entity_id
_entity_poly.type
_entity_poly.pdbx_seq_one_letter_code
_entity_poly.pdbx_strand_id
1 'polypeptide(L)'
;MEALDLKEEAQRLQRDGNLEKALPLMKKSVALREASHTICLSLSELADLYIEMLKLDEAEATGRRMLQEAHRYDAANQTRIANDILAEIAKERPLDLAY
;
A
#
# COMPACT_ATOMS: atom_id res chain seq x y z
N MET A 1 -14.76 6.14 14.14
CA MET A 1 -14.46 5.37 12.92
C MET A 1 -13.14 4.69 13.15
N GLU A 2 -13.13 3.36 13.10
CA GLU A 2 -11.95 2.55 13.35
C GLU A 2 -11.08 2.46 12.08
N ALA A 3 -9.80 2.10 12.23
CA ALA A 3 -8.92 1.86 11.08
C ALA A 3 -9.45 0.77 10.13
N LEU A 4 -10.26 -0.16 10.63
CA LEU A 4 -10.91 -1.19 9.81
C LEU A 4 -11.97 -0.57 8.89
N ASP A 5 -12.89 0.23 9.45
CA ASP A 5 -13.96 0.90 8.70
C ASP A 5 -13.39 1.74 7.55
N LEU A 6 -12.34 2.53 7.83
CA LEU A 6 -11.68 3.38 6.84
C LEU A 6 -11.02 2.56 5.73
N LYS A 7 -10.35 1.45 6.09
CA LYS A 7 -9.74 0.55 5.12
C LYS A 7 -10.79 -0.05 4.20
N GLU A 8 -11.87 -0.59 4.77
CA GLU A 8 -12.93 -1.24 4.01
C GLU A 8 -13.64 -0.25 3.08
N GLU A 9 -13.88 0.97 3.52
CA GLU A 9 -14.44 2.03 2.69
C GLU A 9 -13.48 2.43 1.56
N ALA A 10 -12.18 2.59 1.86
CA ALA A 10 -11.16 2.85 0.85
C ALA A 10 -11.15 1.73 -0.22
N GLN A 11 -11.17 0.46 0.20
CA GLN A 11 -11.19 -0.69 -0.71
C GLN A 11 -12.47 -0.74 -1.54
N ARG A 12 -13.63 -0.35 -1.00
CA ARG A 12 -14.87 -0.24 -1.79
C ARG A 12 -14.73 0.82 -2.87
N LEU A 13 -14.26 2.00 -2.50
CA LEU A 13 -14.03 3.10 -3.45
C LEU A 13 -13.00 2.72 -4.53
N GLN A 14 -11.94 2.00 -4.15
CA GLN A 14 -10.93 1.48 -5.07
C GLN A 14 -11.54 0.55 -6.11
N ARG A 15 -12.32 -0.45 -5.66
CA ARG A 15 -13.05 -1.38 -6.55
C ARG A 15 -14.04 -0.68 -7.49
N ASP A 16 -14.61 0.44 -7.06
CA ASP A 16 -15.50 1.27 -7.87
C ASP A 16 -14.73 2.25 -8.79
N GLY A 17 -13.40 2.20 -8.82
CA GLY A 17 -12.54 3.09 -9.61
C GLY A 17 -12.39 4.51 -9.05
N ASN A 18 -12.93 4.77 -7.85
CA ASN A 18 -12.88 6.08 -7.18
C ASN A 18 -11.57 6.27 -6.39
N LEU A 19 -10.42 6.09 -7.04
CA LEU A 19 -9.09 6.06 -6.41
C LEU A 19 -8.76 7.34 -5.63
N GLU A 20 -9.13 8.51 -6.15
CA GLU A 20 -8.91 9.80 -5.49
C GLU A 20 -9.66 9.93 -4.15
N LYS A 21 -10.81 9.27 -4.00
CA LYS A 21 -11.56 9.22 -2.74
C LYS A 21 -11.04 8.13 -1.81
N ALA A 22 -10.56 7.01 -2.37
CA ALA A 22 -9.98 5.92 -1.62
C ALA A 22 -8.69 6.34 -0.89
N LEU A 23 -7.82 7.10 -1.56
CA LEU A 23 -6.50 7.48 -1.06
C LEU A 23 -6.49 8.16 0.31
N PRO A 24 -7.26 9.24 0.57
CA PRO A 24 -7.26 9.87 1.88
C PRO A 24 -7.79 8.96 3.00
N LEU A 25 -8.71 8.04 2.69
CA LEU A 25 -9.22 7.07 3.67
C LEU A 25 -8.17 6.01 3.99
N MET A 26 -7.49 5.49 2.97
CA MET A 26 -6.41 4.52 3.16
C MET A 26 -5.25 5.13 3.96
N LYS A 27 -4.83 6.36 3.66
CA LYS A 27 -3.80 7.07 4.45
C LYS A 27 -4.19 7.24 5.92
N LYS A 28 -5.46 7.58 6.21
CA LYS A 28 -5.96 7.64 7.60
C LYS A 28 -5.94 6.29 8.29
N SER A 29 -6.36 5.23 7.58
CA SER A 29 -6.29 3.84 8.06
C SER A 29 -4.86 3.43 8.42
N VAL A 30 -3.87 3.76 7.58
CA VAL A 30 -2.44 3.52 7.86
C VAL A 30 -1.99 4.28 9.10
N ALA A 31 -2.30 5.57 9.21
CA ALA A 31 -1.89 6.40 10.35
C ALA A 31 -2.43 5.88 11.70
N LEU A 32 -3.63 5.30 11.70
CA LEU A 32 -4.22 4.69 12.90
C LEU A 32 -3.54 3.36 13.30
N ARG A 33 -2.75 2.75 12.41
CA ARG A 33 -2.03 1.50 12.65
C ARG A 33 -0.51 1.67 12.79
N GLU A 34 -0.02 2.89 12.88
CA GLU A 34 1.43 3.20 12.92
C GLU A 34 2.21 2.38 13.97
N ALA A 35 1.63 2.15 15.14
CA ALA A 35 2.24 1.37 16.22
C ALA A 35 1.71 -0.08 16.31
N SER A 36 1.00 -0.56 15.28
CA SER A 36 0.37 -1.87 15.27
C SER A 36 1.19 -2.89 14.50
N HIS A 37 1.16 -4.13 14.97
CA HIS A 37 1.68 -5.31 14.27
C HIS A 37 1.05 -5.52 12.88
N THR A 38 -0.09 -4.88 12.61
CA THR A 38 -0.80 -4.93 11.32
C THR A 38 -0.46 -3.79 10.37
N ILE A 39 0.53 -2.94 10.68
CA ILE A 39 0.95 -1.82 9.82
C ILE A 39 1.34 -2.30 8.41
N CYS A 40 2.06 -3.42 8.30
CA CYS A 40 2.48 -4.00 7.01
C CYS A 40 1.30 -4.31 6.08
N LEU A 41 0.18 -4.79 6.63
CA LEU A 41 -1.04 -5.02 5.84
C LEU A 41 -1.63 -3.71 5.32
N SER A 42 -1.56 -2.63 6.09
CA SER A 42 -2.10 -1.34 5.64
C SER A 42 -1.16 -0.64 4.65
N LEU A 43 0.15 -0.87 4.79
CA LEU A 43 1.15 -0.39 3.84
C LEU A 43 1.03 -1.12 2.50
N SER A 44 0.80 -2.43 2.47
CA SER A 44 0.59 -3.15 1.21
C SER A 44 -0.63 -2.62 0.46
N GLU A 45 -1.75 -2.44 1.14
CA GLU A 45 -2.99 -1.91 0.54
C GLU A 45 -2.83 -0.46 0.05
N LEU A 46 -2.01 0.35 0.73
CA LEU A 46 -1.68 1.69 0.27
C LEU A 46 -0.77 1.65 -0.97
N ALA A 47 0.19 0.73 -1.03
CA ALA A 47 1.07 0.57 -2.17
C ALA A 47 0.29 0.11 -3.42
N ASP A 48 -0.60 -0.87 -3.27
CA ASP A 48 -1.48 -1.35 -4.34
C ASP A 48 -2.35 -0.21 -4.89
N LEU A 49 -2.94 0.60 -4.01
CA LEU A 49 -3.71 1.77 -4.44
C LEU A 49 -2.85 2.79 -5.21
N TYR A 50 -1.59 2.98 -4.82
CA TYR A 50 -0.68 3.86 -5.56
C TYR A 50 -0.31 3.29 -6.93
N ILE A 51 -0.11 1.97 -7.05
CA ILE A 51 0.13 1.29 -8.34
C ILE A 51 -1.05 1.49 -9.28
N GLU A 52 -2.28 1.27 -8.82
CA GLU A 52 -3.49 1.52 -9.63
C GLU A 52 -3.63 2.98 -10.08
N MET A 53 -3.08 3.93 -9.32
CA MET A 53 -3.03 5.35 -9.68
C MET A 53 -1.83 5.73 -10.57
N LEU A 54 -0.96 4.78 -10.93
CA LEU A 54 0.32 4.99 -11.61
C LEU A 54 1.27 5.92 -10.83
N LYS A 55 1.11 6.01 -9.52
CA LYS A 55 1.97 6.79 -8.61
C LYS A 55 3.11 5.93 -8.11
N LEU A 56 3.98 5.53 -9.04
CA LEU A 56 5.00 4.50 -8.81
C LEU A 56 6.07 4.91 -7.78
N ASP A 57 6.41 6.20 -7.70
CA ASP A 57 7.38 6.69 -6.71
C ASP A 57 6.82 6.60 -5.28
N GLU A 58 5.55 6.95 -5.06
CA GLU A 58 4.87 6.77 -3.77
C GLU A 58 4.64 5.31 -3.41
N ALA A 59 4.32 4.47 -4.40
CA ALA A 59 4.22 3.03 -4.21
C ALA A 59 5.58 2.44 -3.77
N GLU A 60 6.68 2.86 -4.41
CA GLU A 60 8.04 2.38 -4.10
C GLU A 60 8.44 2.79 -2.68
N ALA A 61 8.19 4.05 -2.31
CA ALA A 61 8.43 4.53 -0.95
C ALA A 61 7.63 3.73 0.10
N THR A 62 6.38 3.40 -0.22
CA THR A 62 5.50 2.61 0.66
C THR A 62 5.99 1.18 0.82
N GLY A 63 6.40 0.51 -0.26
CA GLY A 63 6.99 -0.84 -0.21
C GLY A 63 8.31 -0.88 0.56
N ARG A 64 9.18 0.13 0.38
CA ARG A 64 10.43 0.25 1.16
C ARG A 64 10.17 0.47 2.65
N ARG A 65 9.15 1.26 3.00
CA ARG A 65 8.72 1.42 4.39
C ARG A 65 8.20 0.11 4.97
N MET A 66 7.43 -0.66 4.20
CA MET A 66 6.95 -1.98 4.64
C MET A 66 8.11 -2.94 4.98
N LEU A 67 9.22 -2.90 4.23
CA LEU A 67 10.44 -3.67 4.58
C LEU A 67 11.04 -3.24 5.92
N GLN A 68 11.00 -1.95 6.26
CA GLN A 68 11.53 -1.43 7.53
C GLN A 68 10.63 -1.82 8.73
N GLU A 69 9.32 -1.87 8.51
CA GLU A 69 8.33 -2.22 9.54
C GLU A 69 8.13 -3.75 9.72
N ALA A 70 8.76 -4.56 8.87
CA ALA A 70 8.65 -6.02 8.94
C ALA A 70 9.24 -6.54 10.26
N HIS A 71 8.48 -7.35 11.01
CA HIS A 71 8.84 -7.74 12.38
C HIS A 71 8.45 -9.19 12.73
N ARG A 72 9.12 -9.70 13.78
CA ARG A 72 9.41 -11.13 14.06
C ARG A 72 8.28 -12.16 13.91
N TYR A 73 7.02 -11.76 14.04
CA TYR A 73 5.89 -12.69 14.00
C TYR A 73 5.51 -13.09 12.58
N ASP A 74 5.75 -12.21 11.59
CA ASP A 74 5.43 -12.48 10.18
C ASP A 74 6.44 -11.86 9.21
N ALA A 75 7.64 -11.52 9.70
CA ALA A 75 8.65 -10.76 8.95
C ALA A 75 8.96 -11.37 7.58
N ALA A 76 9.03 -12.71 7.47
CA ALA A 76 9.33 -13.37 6.21
C ALA A 76 8.24 -13.13 5.15
N ASN A 77 6.97 -13.24 5.54
CA ASN A 77 5.84 -13.00 4.65
C ASN A 77 5.68 -11.52 4.33
N GLN A 78 5.81 -10.64 5.34
CA GLN A 78 5.80 -9.18 5.17
C GLN A 78 6.91 -8.73 4.20
N THR A 79 8.12 -9.26 4.37
CA THR A 79 9.26 -8.97 3.49
C THR A 79 9.02 -9.50 2.07
N ARG A 80 8.45 -10.71 1.94
CA ARG A 80 8.10 -11.28 0.64
C ARG A 80 7.08 -10.39 -0.09
N ILE A 81 5.98 -10.01 0.56
CA ILE A 81 4.95 -9.14 -0.02
C ILE A 81 5.55 -7.79 -0.44
N ALA A 82 6.38 -7.17 0.40
CA ALA A 82 7.02 -5.91 0.05
C ALA A 82 7.95 -6.04 -1.16
N ASN A 83 8.69 -7.15 -1.28
CA ASN A 83 9.52 -7.41 -2.45
C ASN A 83 8.69 -7.68 -3.72
N ASP A 84 7.55 -8.36 -3.59
CA ASP A 84 6.63 -8.60 -4.70
C ASP A 84 6.10 -7.25 -5.25
N ILE A 85 5.67 -6.34 -4.37
CA ILE A 85 5.26 -4.96 -4.70
C ILE A 85 6.38 -4.20 -5.40
N LEU A 86 7.60 -4.22 -4.84
CA LEU A 86 8.74 -3.52 -5.44
C LEU A 86 9.13 -4.10 -6.81
N ALA A 87 8.97 -5.41 -6.99
CA ALA A 87 9.20 -6.08 -8.27
C ALA A 87 8.13 -5.75 -9.31
N GLU A 88 6.87 -5.58 -8.91
CA GLU A 88 5.78 -5.10 -9.76
C GLU A 88 6.05 -3.67 -10.25
N ILE A 89 6.35 -2.75 -9.33
CA ILE A 89 6.70 -1.36 -9.65
C ILE A 89 7.88 -1.30 -10.63
N ALA A 90 8.91 -2.13 -10.42
CA ALA A 90 10.07 -2.18 -11.31
C ALA A 90 9.73 -2.65 -12.74
N LYS A 91 8.69 -3.47 -12.91
CA LYS A 91 8.19 -3.90 -14.22
C LYS A 91 7.34 -2.83 -14.91
N GLU A 92 6.66 -1.99 -14.14
CA GLU A 92 5.79 -0.93 -14.66
C GLU A 92 6.55 0.36 -15.00
N ARG A 93 7.67 0.65 -14.34
CA ARG A 93 8.48 1.84 -14.61
C ARG A 93 8.92 2.03 -16.08
N PRO A 94 9.31 0.98 -16.83
CA PRO A 94 9.58 1.09 -18.25
C PRO A 94 8.34 1.43 -19.10
N LEU A 95 7.13 1.07 -18.64
CA LEU A 95 5.87 1.33 -19.34
C LEU A 95 5.38 2.76 -19.11
N ASP A 96 5.67 3.35 -17.95
CA ASP A 96 5.30 4.72 -17.60
C ASP A 96 6.10 5.78 -18.38
N LEU A 97 7.34 5.46 -18.77
CA LEU A 97 8.18 6.33 -19.62
C LEU A 97 7.83 6.27 -21.12
N ALA A 98 6.86 5.44 -21.52
CA ALA A 98 6.55 5.15 -22.93
C ALA A 98 5.30 5.88 -23.47
N TYR A 99 4.64 6.73 -22.68
CA TYR A 99 3.47 7.54 -23.07
C TYR A 99 3.76 9.04 -23.04
#